data_AF-A0A7S3NZJ4-F1
#
_entry.id   AF-A0A7S3NZJ4-F1
#
_cell.length_a   1.000
_cell.length_b   1.000
_cell.length_c   1.000
_cell.angle_alpha   90.00
_cell.angle_beta   90.00
_cell.angle_gamma   90.00
#
_symmetry.space_group_name_H-M   'P 1'
#
loop_
_entity.id
_entity.type
_entity.pdbx_description
1 polymer ?
#
loop_
_entity_poly.entity_id
_entity_poly.type
_entity_poly.pdbx_seq_one_letter_code
_entity_poly.pdbx_strand_id
1 'polypeptide(L)'
;MQIWGFYLTQFYFKFVYYFVFALNDSCVIASGLSWNPNPRRSKQPNFTKIKNIDEWLIDFGYNVRFQTAGWNMSISVWLKRYVLKRLAKNNGGKAGPKEFIITFMVSAFWHGFYPC
;
A
#
# COMPACT_ATOMS: atom_id res chain seq x y z
N MET A 1 4.29 22.50 23.01
CA MET A 1 4.95 22.74 21.70
C MET A 1 5.31 21.45 20.94
N GLN A 2 5.60 20.32 21.59
CA GLN A 2 6.02 19.08 20.90
C GLN A 2 4.95 18.43 19.98
N ILE A 3 3.66 18.52 20.32
CA ILE A 3 2.57 17.87 19.55
C ILE A 3 2.42 18.48 18.15
N TRP A 4 2.54 19.81 18.02
CA TRP A 4 2.47 20.49 16.73
C TRP A 4 3.64 20.09 15.82
N GLY A 5 4.84 19.94 16.39
CA GLY A 5 6.00 19.43 15.66
C GLY A 5 5.74 18.02 15.10
N PHE A 6 5.17 17.12 15.89
CA PHE A 6 4.82 15.77 15.41
C PHE A 6 3.84 15.81 14.23
N TYR A 7 2.75 16.58 14.32
CA TYR A 7 1.78 16.67 13.23
C TYR A 7 2.35 17.30 11.97
N LEU A 8 3.18 18.34 12.09
CA LEU A 8 3.84 18.99 10.95
C LEU A 8 4.84 18.04 10.27
N THR A 9 5.61 17.29 11.05
CA THR A 9 6.54 16.30 10.51
C THR A 9 5.81 15.16 9.81
N GLN A 10 4.74 14.61 10.41
CA GLN A 10 3.90 13.59 9.78
C GLN A 10 3.29 14.08 8.46
N PHE A 11 2.76 15.31 8.46
CA PHE A 11 2.23 15.95 7.26
C PHE A 11 3.31 16.07 6.17
N TYR A 12 4.49 16.60 6.52
CA TYR A 12 5.60 16.75 5.57
C TYR A 12 5.99 15.42 4.92
N PHE A 13 6.22 14.36 5.71
CA PHE A 13 6.58 13.05 5.17
C PHE A 13 5.47 12.48 4.28
N LYS A 14 4.20 12.57 4.70
CA LYS A 14 3.07 12.14 3.86
C LYS A 14 3.07 12.85 2.51
N PHE A 15 3.26 14.16 2.48
CA PHE A 15 3.30 14.93 1.23
C PHE A 15 4.43 14.50 0.30
N VAL A 16 5.64 14.28 0.84
CA VAL A 16 6.78 13.79 0.04
C VAL A 16 6.47 12.44 -0.60
N TYR A 17 5.92 11.50 0.17
CA TYR A 17 5.57 10.18 -0.36
C TYR A 17 4.36 10.21 -1.30
N TYR A 18 3.37 11.05 -1.04
CA TYR A 18 2.22 11.24 -1.94
C TYR A 18 2.71 11.69 -3.31
N PHE A 19 3.62 12.67 -3.34
CA PHE A 19 4.22 13.14 -4.58
C PHE A 19 4.96 12.02 -5.34
N VAL A 20 5.83 11.28 -4.65
CA VAL A 20 6.61 10.20 -5.27
C VAL A 20 5.72 9.07 -5.79
N PHE A 21 4.70 8.67 -5.03
CA PHE A 21 3.77 7.61 -5.45
C PHE A 21 2.85 8.07 -6.58
N ALA A 22 2.35 9.31 -6.55
CA ALA A 22 1.56 9.88 -7.65
C ALA A 22 2.38 9.99 -8.94
N LEU A 23 3.66 10.36 -8.84
CA LEU A 23 4.57 10.40 -9.99
C LEU A 23 4.80 8.99 -10.56
N ASN A 24 5.04 8.01 -9.70
CA ASN A 24 5.15 6.61 -10.12
C ASN A 24 3.87 6.13 -10.83
N ASP A 25 2.70 6.40 -10.25
CA ASP A 25 1.43 5.99 -10.84
C ASP A 25 1.22 6.65 -12.20
N SER A 26 1.63 7.92 -12.35
CA SER A 26 1.61 8.62 -13.65
C SER A 26 2.50 7.92 -14.69
N CYS A 27 3.70 7.47 -14.33
CA CYS A 27 4.58 6.70 -15.23
C CYS A 27 3.97 5.35 -15.64
N VAL A 28 3.33 4.64 -14.70
CA VAL A 28 2.68 3.35 -14.97
C VAL A 28 1.42 3.52 -15.83
N ILE A 29 0.70 4.64 -15.69
CA ILE A 29 -0.41 5.01 -16.57
C ILE A 29 0.12 5.35 -17.96
N ALA A 30 1.17 6.17 -18.07
CA ALA A 30 1.77 6.59 -19.34
C ALA A 30 2.31 5.41 -20.15
N SER A 31 2.86 4.39 -19.49
CA SER A 31 3.30 3.13 -20.13
C SER A 31 2.14 2.20 -20.54
N GLY A 32 0.90 2.50 -20.16
CA GLY A 32 -0.28 1.68 -20.46
C GLY A 32 -0.44 0.44 -19.57
N LEU A 33 0.50 0.17 -18.66
CA LEU A 33 0.47 -1.02 -17.79
C LEU A 33 -0.69 -1.02 -16.80
N SER A 34 -1.17 0.17 -16.41
CA SER A 34 -2.31 0.30 -15.51
C SER A 34 -3.68 0.09 -16.17
N TRP A 35 -3.73 -0.17 -17.49
CA TRP A 35 -4.99 -0.41 -18.20
C TRP A 35 -5.77 -1.59 -17.60
N ASN A 36 -7.03 -1.31 -17.26
CA ASN A 36 -7.97 -2.28 -16.73
C ASN A 36 -9.17 -2.43 -17.68
N PRO A 37 -9.30 -3.54 -18.42
CA PRO A 37 -10.33 -3.73 -19.43
C PRO A 37 -11.74 -3.98 -18.85
N ASN A 38 -11.97 -3.73 -17.56
CA ASN A 38 -13.20 -4.14 -16.88
C ASN A 38 -14.46 -3.47 -17.49
N PRO A 39 -15.39 -4.24 -18.10
CA PRO A 39 -16.52 -3.70 -18.86
C PRO A 39 -17.68 -3.19 -17.99
N ARG A 40 -17.60 -3.33 -16.66
CA ARG A 40 -18.75 -3.15 -15.75
C ARG A 40 -19.02 -1.72 -15.26
N ARG A 41 -18.17 -0.72 -15.54
CA ARG A 41 -18.33 0.58 -14.87
C ARG A 41 -18.18 1.86 -15.68
N SER A 42 -17.68 1.87 -16.92
CA SER A 42 -17.64 3.12 -17.69
C SER A 42 -17.22 2.93 -19.14
N LYS A 43 -17.68 3.82 -20.03
CA LYS A 43 -17.05 4.09 -21.35
C LYS A 43 -15.73 4.87 -21.21
N GLN A 44 -15.36 5.27 -20.00
CA GLN A 44 -14.15 6.03 -19.74
C GLN A 44 -12.94 5.11 -19.55
N PRO A 45 -11.74 5.55 -19.97
CA PRO A 45 -10.52 4.80 -19.79
C PRO A 45 -10.26 4.54 -18.29
N ASN A 46 -10.01 3.28 -17.94
CA ASN A 46 -9.82 2.84 -16.56
C ASN A 46 -8.37 2.41 -16.32
N PHE A 47 -7.61 3.23 -15.60
CA PHE A 47 -6.21 2.97 -15.26
C PHE A 47 -6.01 2.66 -13.77
N THR A 48 -6.79 1.73 -13.24
CA THR A 48 -6.76 1.35 -11.81
C THR A 48 -6.08 0.02 -11.53
N LYS A 49 -5.52 -0.66 -12.56
CA LYS A 49 -4.95 -2.01 -12.38
C LYS A 49 -3.70 -1.99 -11.52
N ILE A 50 -2.85 -0.97 -11.69
CA ILE A 50 -1.64 -0.76 -10.90
C ILE A 50 -1.70 0.67 -10.38
N LYS A 51 -1.85 0.79 -9.08
CA LYS A 51 -1.94 2.05 -8.33
C LYS A 51 -1.21 1.82 -7.02
N ASN A 52 -0.37 2.76 -6.59
CA ASN A 52 0.43 2.64 -5.37
C ASN A 52 -0.18 3.38 -4.18
N ILE A 53 -0.98 4.42 -4.42
CA ILE A 53 -1.50 5.25 -3.35
C ILE A 53 -2.99 5.54 -3.53
N ASP A 54 -3.81 5.30 -2.51
CA ASP A 54 -5.21 5.78 -2.43
C ASP A 54 -5.35 6.78 -1.28
N GLU A 55 -5.29 8.06 -1.62
CA GLU A 55 -5.26 9.19 -0.69
C GLU A 55 -6.53 9.24 0.16
N TRP A 56 -7.69 8.96 -0.44
CA TRP A 56 -8.96 8.93 0.26
C TRP A 56 -8.98 7.83 1.32
N LEU A 57 -8.44 6.65 0.99
CA LEU A 57 -8.40 5.54 1.92
C LEU A 57 -7.39 5.75 3.05
N ILE A 58 -6.29 6.46 2.77
CA ILE A 58 -5.27 6.80 3.77
C ILE A 58 -5.80 7.86 4.74
N ASP A 59 -6.42 8.93 4.22
CA ASP A 59 -6.82 10.07 5.04
C ASP A 59 -8.19 9.88 5.72
N PHE A 60 -9.11 9.17 5.07
CA PHE A 60 -10.48 8.97 5.56
C PHE A 60 -10.81 7.50 5.86
N GLY A 61 -9.81 6.62 5.85
CA GLY A 61 -9.98 5.22 6.24
C GLY A 61 -10.44 5.09 7.69
N TYR A 62 -11.58 4.42 7.90
CA TYR A 62 -12.21 4.29 9.22
C TYR A 62 -11.39 3.50 10.26
N ASN A 63 -10.41 2.72 9.80
CA ASN A 63 -9.47 2.03 10.66
C ASN A 63 -8.10 1.91 9.98
N VAL A 64 -7.09 1.54 10.78
CA VAL A 64 -5.69 1.40 10.35
C VAL A 64 -5.52 0.38 9.21
N ARG A 65 -6.37 -0.64 9.13
CA ARG A 65 -6.33 -1.63 8.05
C ARG A 65 -6.72 -1.00 6.70
N PHE A 66 -7.67 -0.06 6.66
CA PHE A 66 -8.00 0.65 5.42
C PHE A 66 -6.87 1.62 5.04
N GLN A 67 -6.34 2.34 6.02
CA GLN A 67 -5.25 3.29 5.78
C GLN A 67 -4.00 2.58 5.22
N THR A 68 -3.62 1.45 5.82
CA THR A 68 -2.50 0.63 5.32
C THR A 68 -2.80 -0.08 4.01
N ALA A 69 -4.06 -0.36 3.68
CA ALA A 69 -4.45 -0.91 2.38
C ALA A 69 -4.38 0.13 1.25
N GLY A 70 -4.49 1.43 1.55
CA GLY A 70 -4.35 2.53 0.60
C GLY A 70 -2.90 3.00 0.44
N TRP A 71 -2.01 2.65 1.37
CA TRP A 71 -0.60 3.04 1.36
C TRP A 71 0.29 1.99 0.71
N ASN A 72 1.12 2.41 -0.24
CA ASN A 72 2.11 1.57 -0.93
C ASN A 72 1.54 0.20 -1.36
N MET A 73 0.46 0.26 -2.14
CA MET A 73 -0.38 -0.90 -2.46
C MET A 73 0.41 -2.00 -3.19
N SER A 74 1.40 -1.69 -4.01
CA SER A 74 2.22 -2.70 -4.69
C SER A 74 3.02 -3.55 -3.71
N ILE A 75 3.60 -2.96 -2.66
CA ILE A 75 4.30 -3.71 -1.61
C ILE A 75 3.31 -4.55 -0.81
N SER A 76 2.13 -4.01 -0.50
CA SER A 76 1.05 -4.78 0.14
C SER A 76 0.64 -6.01 -0.70
N VAL A 77 0.55 -5.87 -2.02
CA VAL A 77 0.28 -6.99 -2.94
C VAL A 77 1.45 -7.98 -2.96
N TRP A 78 2.70 -7.49 -2.97
CA TRP A 78 3.90 -8.31 -2.93
C TRP A 78 3.98 -9.13 -1.64
N LEU A 79 3.85 -8.50 -0.47
CA LEU A 79 3.81 -9.16 0.84
C LEU A 79 2.69 -10.20 0.88
N LYS A 80 1.49 -9.85 0.41
CA LYS A 80 0.35 -10.79 0.39
C LYS A 80 0.64 -12.00 -0.49
N ARG A 81 1.22 -11.82 -1.68
CA ARG A 81 1.47 -12.90 -2.65
C ARG A 81 2.66 -13.77 -2.28
N TYR A 82 3.77 -13.16 -1.86
CA TYR A 82 5.04 -13.84 -1.68
C TYR A 82 5.33 -14.23 -0.24
N VAL A 83 4.75 -13.56 0.75
CA VAL A 83 4.97 -13.89 2.16
C VAL A 83 3.71 -14.55 2.72
N LEU A 84 2.62 -13.80 2.86
CA LEU A 84 1.42 -14.25 3.57
C LEU A 84 0.81 -15.51 2.96
N LYS A 85 0.54 -15.52 1.64
CA LYS A 85 -0.05 -16.68 0.96
C LYS A 85 0.86 -17.90 0.97
N ARG A 86 2.18 -17.71 0.97
CA ARG A 86 3.15 -18.81 1.03
C ARG A 86 3.19 -19.44 2.42
N LEU A 87 3.19 -18.61 3.46
CA LEU A 87 3.08 -19.07 4.85
C LEU A 87 1.75 -19.79 5.08
N ALA A 88 0.64 -19.21 4.63
CA ALA A 88 -0.69 -19.81 4.77
C ALA A 88 -0.81 -21.15 4.03
N LYS A 89 -0.15 -21.33 2.88
CA LYS A 89 -0.14 -22.62 2.16
C LYS A 89 0.45 -23.75 3.02
N ASN A 90 1.48 -23.45 3.80
CA ASN A 90 2.11 -24.42 4.68
C ASN A 90 1.24 -24.79 5.90
N ASN A 91 0.24 -23.95 6.23
CA ASN A 91 -0.65 -24.12 7.37
C ASN A 91 -2.10 -24.44 6.96
N GLY A 92 -2.29 -25.22 5.88
CA GLY A 92 -3.62 -25.67 5.45
C GLY A 92 -4.43 -24.62 4.67
N GLY A 93 -3.77 -23.61 4.10
CA GLY A 93 -4.35 -22.65 3.16
C GLY A 93 -5.05 -21.44 3.78
N LYS A 94 -5.14 -21.35 5.12
CA LYS A 94 -5.75 -20.21 5.83
C LYS A 94 -4.69 -19.41 6.55
N ALA A 95 -4.64 -18.10 6.30
CA ALA A 95 -3.76 -17.19 7.03
C ALA A 95 -4.38 -16.89 8.41
N GLY A 96 -3.70 -17.30 9.48
CA GLY A 96 -4.03 -16.95 10.85
C GLY A 96 -3.18 -15.78 11.37
N PRO A 97 -3.29 -15.47 12.68
CA PRO A 97 -2.56 -14.38 13.30
C PRO A 97 -1.03 -14.51 13.21
N LYS A 98 -0.50 -15.75 13.28
CA LYS A 98 0.95 -16.01 13.22
C LYS A 98 1.54 -15.58 11.87
N GLU A 99 0.86 -15.91 10.78
CA GLU A 99 1.28 -15.57 9.42
C GLU A 99 1.22 -14.07 9.17
N PHE A 100 0.23 -13.37 9.73
CA PHE A 100 0.18 -11.91 9.70
C PHE A 100 1.36 -11.28 10.46
N ILE A 101 1.65 -11.75 11.68
CA ILE A 101 2.79 -11.25 12.47
C ILE A 101 4.10 -11.42 11.69
N ILE A 102 4.35 -12.62 11.14
CA ILE A 102 5.56 -12.87 10.34
C ILE A 102 5.59 -11.96 9.12
N THR A 103 4.46 -11.75 8.43
CA THR A 103 4.40 -10.86 7.27
C THR A 103 4.75 -9.41 7.65
N PHE A 104 4.25 -8.91 8.78
CA PHE A 104 4.60 -7.59 9.28
C PHE A 104 6.05 -7.49 9.78
N MET A 105 6.62 -8.55 10.35
CA MET A 105 8.04 -8.62 10.69
C MET A 105 8.93 -8.55 9.44
N VAL A 106 8.57 -9.27 8.37
CA VAL A 106 9.27 -9.19 7.08
C VAL A 106 9.17 -7.77 6.52
N SER A 107 8.01 -7.12 6.64
CA SER A 107 7.84 -5.71 6.26
C SER A 107 8.76 -4.80 7.07
N ALA A 108 8.85 -5.00 8.40
CA ALA A 108 9.73 -4.21 9.26
C ALA A 108 11.20 -4.39 8.88
N PHE A 109 11.64 -5.63 8.64
CA PHE A 109 13.00 -5.92 8.18
C PHE A 109 13.30 -5.27 6.82
N TRP A 110 12.33 -5.24 5.89
CA TRP A 110 12.47 -4.59 4.59
C TRP A 110 12.70 -3.07 4.70
N HIS A 111 12.09 -2.43 5.70
CA HIS A 111 12.33 -1.00 5.98
C HIS A 111 13.68 -0.72 6.64
N GLY A 112 14.36 -1.75 7.16
CA GLY A 112 15.65 -1.64 7.83
C GLY A 112 15.55 -1.58 9.36
N PHE A 113 16.70 -1.66 10.01
CA PHE A 113 16.81 -1.75 11.48
C PHE A 113 16.92 -0.41 12.20
N TYR A 114 17.17 0.67 11.46
CA TYR A 114 17.35 2.00 12.04
C TYR A 114 16.06 2.80 11.91
N PRO A 115 15.62 3.51 12.97
CA PRO A 115 14.52 4.43 12.86
C PRO A 115 14.89 5.58 11.93
N CYS A 116 14.04 5.81 10.92
CA CYS A 116 14.03 7.00 10.08
C CYS A 116 13.28 8.15 10.75
#